data_AF-A0A2E7UTK0-F1
#
_entry.id   AF-A0A2E7UTK0-F1
#
_cell.length_a   1.000
_cell.length_b   1.000
_cell.length_c   1.000
_cell.angle_alpha   90.00
_cell.angle_beta   90.00
_cell.angle_gamma   90.00
#
_symmetry.space_group_name_H-M   'P 1'
#
loop_
_entity.id
_entity.type
_entity.pdbx_description
1 polymer ?
#
loop_
_entity_poly.entity_id
_entity_poly.type
_entity_poly.pdbx_seq_one_letter_code
_entity_poly.pdbx_strand_id
1 'polypeptide(L)'
;MSISTFSPPGFATPSTALLTAYGDWLATRQAVLSTKAMFAARGLPVDQAPAVLENALMHTLLHDEVARPGALWPRVDAEALAVGLACAQIGSPALAPSLARGIAETLRDPIRPAALPQPVVAQSYFAIGGFQLQRNDWVNRAWLVVAQHHGPRAATDAVLVSALRYAALLARTRHIGPPRRVYDAFYDWGVRHEGFASPFNARLMGRPGARFFSACGDVDAPFGSSGSFFEVDRPTDNGAWCLDPPFLDTTIARVEARIARWRRDHGTTILLIIPAAYKVAHRPEETVLLQQGVHVYEGLAGTEHPLPVDVAIHRYGPLPGFSAEVVQAGYLPDAG
;
A
#
# COMPACT_ATOMS: atom_id res chain seq x y z
N MET A 1 -11.12 -2.24 -57.42
CA MET A 1 -10.57 -1.09 -56.66
C MET A 1 -11.71 -0.49 -55.87
N SER A 2 -11.74 -0.75 -54.55
CA SER A 2 -12.65 -0.09 -53.62
C SER A 2 -11.79 0.65 -52.62
N ILE A 3 -11.95 1.97 -52.58
CA ILE A 3 -11.27 2.85 -51.63
C ILE A 3 -12.00 2.68 -50.31
N SER A 4 -11.43 1.87 -49.42
CA SER A 4 -11.86 1.81 -48.02
C SER A 4 -11.46 3.13 -47.36
N THR A 5 -12.48 3.92 -47.01
CA THR A 5 -12.34 5.14 -46.23
C THR A 5 -11.74 4.80 -44.87
N PHE A 6 -10.50 5.23 -44.66
CA PHE A 6 -9.84 5.21 -43.37
C PHE A 6 -10.56 6.18 -42.43
N SER A 7 -11.44 5.67 -41.59
CA SER A 7 -11.89 6.40 -40.40
C SER A 7 -10.70 6.47 -39.44
N PRO A 8 -10.32 7.66 -38.93
CA PRO A 8 -9.27 7.74 -37.92
C PRO A 8 -9.72 6.92 -36.70
N PRO A 9 -8.81 6.23 -35.99
CA PRO A 9 -9.17 5.51 -34.79
C PRO A 9 -9.82 6.49 -33.82
N GLY A 10 -11.10 6.25 -33.53
CA GLY A 10 -11.91 7.06 -32.65
C GLY A 10 -11.20 7.25 -31.30
N PHE A 11 -11.44 8.41 -30.69
CA PHE A 11 -11.05 8.70 -29.33
C PHE A 11 -11.40 7.51 -28.43
N ALA A 12 -10.39 6.74 -28.03
CA ALA A 12 -10.62 5.61 -27.14
C ALA A 12 -11.27 6.15 -25.86
N THR A 13 -12.44 5.58 -25.54
CA THR A 13 -13.22 5.86 -24.35
C THR A 13 -12.27 5.94 -23.14
N PRO A 14 -12.37 6.96 -22.27
CA PRO A 14 -11.54 7.01 -21.06
C PRO A 14 -11.70 5.69 -20.30
N SER A 15 -10.59 5.12 -19.82
CA SER A 15 -10.62 3.90 -19.03
C SER A 15 -11.62 4.09 -17.89
N THR A 16 -12.69 3.30 -17.86
CA THR A 16 -13.71 3.34 -16.80
C THR A 16 -13.06 3.22 -15.42
N ALA A 17 -11.98 2.45 -15.31
CA ALA A 17 -11.20 2.32 -14.08
C ALA A 17 -10.54 3.64 -13.65
N LEU A 18 -10.02 4.43 -14.59
CA LEU A 18 -9.38 5.72 -14.31
C LEU A 18 -10.41 6.78 -13.90
N LEU A 19 -11.58 6.80 -14.54
CA LEU A 19 -12.68 7.67 -14.12
C LEU A 19 -13.16 7.34 -12.71
N THR A 20 -13.35 6.06 -12.39
CA THR A 20 -13.73 5.61 -11.05
C THR A 20 -12.67 5.98 -10.01
N ALA A 21 -11.40 5.65 -10.25
CA ALA A 21 -10.31 5.96 -9.32
C ALA A 21 -10.15 7.48 -9.09
N TYR A 22 -10.34 8.28 -10.14
CA TYR A 22 -10.31 9.74 -10.01
C TYR A 22 -11.49 10.28 -9.18
N GLY A 23 -12.69 9.72 -9.36
CA GLY A 23 -13.86 10.03 -8.53
C GLY A 23 -13.66 9.66 -7.06
N ASP A 24 -13.14 8.47 -6.78
CA ASP A 24 -12.81 8.02 -5.42
C ASP A 24 -11.81 8.97 -4.73
N TRP A 25 -10.76 9.39 -5.46
CA TRP A 25 -9.79 10.36 -4.96
C TRP A 25 -10.40 11.74 -4.69
N LEU A 26 -11.28 12.24 -5.57
CA LEU A 26 -12.00 13.49 -5.33
C LEU A 26 -12.88 13.41 -4.08
N ALA A 27 -13.58 12.29 -3.89
CA ALA A 27 -14.38 12.03 -2.70
C ALA A 27 -13.50 12.04 -1.43
N THR A 28 -12.34 11.38 -1.45
CA THR A 28 -11.36 11.45 -0.34
C THR A 28 -10.91 12.88 -0.05
N ARG A 29 -10.64 13.69 -1.08
CA ARG A 29 -10.26 15.10 -0.85
C ARG A 29 -11.38 15.90 -0.21
N GLN A 30 -12.61 15.71 -0.66
CA GLN A 30 -13.76 16.39 -0.06
C GLN A 30 -13.97 15.93 1.38
N ALA A 31 -13.86 14.63 1.66
CA ALA A 31 -13.92 14.06 3.01
C ALA A 31 -12.93 14.73 3.96
N VAL A 32 -11.66 14.84 3.53
CA VAL A 32 -10.61 15.52 4.30
C VAL A 32 -10.96 16.98 4.55
N LEU A 33 -11.39 17.72 3.53
CA LEU A 33 -11.75 19.15 3.68
C LEU A 33 -12.95 19.35 4.62
N SER A 34 -14.00 18.55 4.46
CA SER A 34 -15.19 18.58 5.31
C SER A 34 -14.85 18.25 6.77
N THR A 35 -14.02 17.23 7.01
CA THR A 35 -13.58 16.85 8.36
C THR A 35 -12.72 17.94 8.99
N LYS A 36 -11.82 18.57 8.21
CA LYS A 36 -11.01 19.72 8.66
C LYS A 36 -11.88 20.90 9.08
N ALA A 37 -12.88 21.25 8.28
CA ALA A 37 -13.83 22.32 8.62
C ALA A 37 -14.61 21.99 9.90
N MET A 38 -15.04 20.73 10.06
CA MET A 38 -15.73 20.26 11.26
C MET A 38 -14.85 20.35 12.51
N PHE A 39 -13.57 19.98 12.41
CA PHE A 39 -12.60 20.07 13.49
C PHE A 39 -12.31 21.51 13.88
N ALA A 40 -12.09 22.38 12.88
CA ALA A 40 -11.87 23.81 13.11
C ALA A 40 -13.06 24.45 13.87
N ALA A 41 -14.30 24.15 13.47
CA ALA A 41 -15.50 24.67 14.12
C ALA A 41 -15.68 24.20 15.58
N ARG A 42 -14.95 23.17 16.01
CA ARG A 42 -15.02 22.58 17.36
C ARG A 42 -13.72 22.76 18.16
N GLY A 43 -12.76 23.52 17.65
CA GLY A 43 -11.46 23.71 18.30
C GLY A 43 -10.62 22.43 18.39
N LEU A 44 -10.80 21.49 17.46
CA LEU A 44 -10.05 20.24 17.39
C LEU A 44 -8.83 20.35 16.46
N PRO A 45 -7.79 19.51 16.64
CA PRO A 45 -6.58 19.49 15.79
C PRO A 45 -6.89 19.19 14.30
N VAL A 46 -6.91 20.22 13.46
CA VAL A 46 -7.27 20.14 12.03
C VAL A 46 -6.31 19.27 11.22
N ASP A 47 -5.04 19.24 11.62
CA ASP A 47 -3.98 18.44 11.02
C ASP A 47 -4.19 16.92 11.19
N GLN A 48 -4.99 16.50 12.18
CA GLN A 48 -5.28 15.09 12.46
C GLN A 48 -6.43 14.50 11.62
N ALA A 49 -7.18 15.34 10.89
CA ALA A 49 -8.31 14.88 10.07
C ALA A 49 -7.93 13.75 9.07
N PRO A 50 -6.80 13.81 8.33
CA PRO A 50 -6.38 12.71 7.48
C PRO A 50 -6.10 11.41 8.25
N ALA A 51 -5.48 11.48 9.43
CA ALA A 51 -5.16 10.30 10.23
C ALA A 51 -6.42 9.60 10.76
N VAL A 52 -7.43 10.38 11.17
CA VAL A 52 -8.76 9.85 11.55
C VAL A 52 -9.39 9.07 10.39
N LEU A 53 -9.43 9.70 9.22
CA LEU A 53 -10.03 9.13 8.01
C LEU A 53 -9.26 7.90 7.50
N GLU A 54 -7.93 7.95 7.53
CA GLU A 54 -7.07 6.82 7.19
C GLU A 54 -7.34 5.63 8.13
N ASN A 55 -7.34 5.86 9.45
CA ASN A 55 -7.59 4.78 10.42
C ASN A 55 -9.01 4.20 10.30
N ALA A 56 -10.01 5.03 10.02
CA ALA A 56 -11.38 4.57 9.77
C ALA A 56 -11.46 3.70 8.50
N LEU A 57 -10.87 4.16 7.40
CA LEU A 57 -10.78 3.36 6.16
C LEU A 57 -10.07 2.03 6.39
N MET A 58 -8.96 2.04 7.12
CA MET A 58 -8.18 0.85 7.42
C MET A 58 -8.96 -0.12 8.30
N HIS A 59 -9.70 0.39 9.29
CA HIS A 59 -10.61 -0.43 10.08
C HIS A 59 -11.66 -1.12 9.19
N THR A 60 -12.33 -0.38 8.31
CA THR A 60 -13.31 -0.95 7.36
C THR A 60 -12.65 -2.00 6.45
N LEU A 61 -11.48 -1.72 5.89
CA LEU A 61 -10.80 -2.61 4.95
C LEU A 61 -10.19 -3.88 5.58
N LEU A 62 -9.90 -3.86 6.88
CA LEU A 62 -9.42 -5.05 7.57
C LEU A 62 -10.54 -6.02 7.93
N HIS A 63 -11.76 -5.52 8.14
CA HIS A 63 -12.93 -6.30 8.52
C HIS A 63 -13.80 -6.72 7.33
N ASP A 64 -13.60 -6.10 6.17
CA ASP A 64 -14.36 -6.38 4.98
C ASP A 64 -13.45 -6.96 3.88
N GLU A 65 -13.81 -8.13 3.36
CA GLU A 65 -12.84 -9.03 2.70
C GLU A 65 -12.22 -8.50 1.40
N VAL A 66 -12.73 -7.42 0.80
CA VAL A 66 -12.16 -6.83 -0.43
C VAL A 66 -12.36 -5.31 -0.51
N ALA A 67 -11.29 -4.57 -0.81
CA ALA A 67 -11.33 -3.17 -1.27
C ALA A 67 -11.88 -3.10 -2.72
N ARG A 68 -13.21 -3.07 -2.88
CA ARG A 68 -13.82 -3.00 -4.22
C ARG A 68 -13.77 -1.56 -4.79
N PRO A 69 -13.51 -1.38 -6.09
CA PRO A 69 -13.58 -0.07 -6.76
C PRO A 69 -14.91 0.66 -6.54
N GLY A 70 -14.88 2.00 -6.42
CA GLY A 70 -16.08 2.83 -6.46
C GLY A 70 -16.97 2.78 -5.21
N ALA A 71 -16.50 2.17 -4.12
CA ALA A 71 -17.26 1.97 -2.89
C ALA A 71 -16.44 2.28 -1.62
N LEU A 72 -15.40 3.12 -1.73
CA LEU A 72 -14.46 3.35 -0.64
C LEU A 72 -15.14 3.96 0.60
N TRP A 73 -15.76 5.12 0.44
CA TRP A 73 -16.38 5.89 1.53
C TRP A 73 -17.79 5.45 1.93
N PRO A 74 -18.66 4.95 1.03
CA PRO A 74 -19.99 4.47 1.42
C PRO A 74 -20.00 3.36 2.47
N ARG A 75 -18.86 2.68 2.70
CA ARG A 75 -18.70 1.61 3.69
C ARG A 75 -18.09 2.08 5.01
N VAL A 76 -17.61 3.32 5.08
CA VAL A 76 -17.06 3.90 6.31
C VAL A 76 -18.23 4.41 7.14
N ASP A 77 -18.61 3.63 8.15
CA ASP A 77 -19.69 3.98 9.06
C ASP A 77 -19.20 4.75 10.30
N ALA A 78 -20.14 5.08 11.18
CA ALA A 78 -19.83 5.79 12.41
C ALA A 78 -18.97 4.98 13.38
N GLU A 79 -19.00 3.64 13.32
CA GLU A 79 -18.18 2.78 14.16
C GLU A 79 -16.71 2.84 13.72
N ALA A 80 -16.46 2.66 12.42
CA ALA A 80 -15.12 2.78 11.84
C ALA A 80 -14.54 4.19 12.09
N LEU A 81 -15.35 5.24 11.99
CA LEU A 81 -14.93 6.61 12.30
C LEU A 81 -14.65 6.82 13.79
N ALA A 82 -15.40 6.18 14.68
CA ALA A 82 -15.11 6.22 16.11
C ALA A 82 -13.75 5.57 16.44
N VAL A 83 -13.42 4.46 15.77
CA VAL A 83 -12.09 3.84 15.85
C VAL A 83 -11.03 4.81 15.33
N GLY A 84 -11.25 5.43 14.17
CA GLY A 84 -10.33 6.42 13.62
C GLY A 84 -10.06 7.60 14.55
N LEU A 85 -11.10 8.14 15.20
CA LEU A 85 -11.00 9.20 16.20
C LEU A 85 -10.20 8.73 17.43
N ALA A 86 -10.46 7.53 17.93
CA ALA A 86 -9.74 6.96 19.07
C ALA A 86 -8.25 6.76 18.75
N CYS A 87 -7.91 6.21 17.57
CA CYS A 87 -6.53 6.02 17.14
C CYS A 87 -5.77 7.34 17.01
N ALA A 88 -6.42 8.40 16.52
CA ALA A 88 -5.83 9.74 16.43
C ALA A 88 -5.93 10.54 17.73
N GLN A 89 -6.49 9.97 18.81
CA GLN A 89 -6.69 10.61 20.10
C GLN A 89 -7.50 11.92 20.01
N ILE A 90 -8.51 11.95 19.14
CA ILE A 90 -9.35 13.13 18.89
C ILE A 90 -10.68 13.04 19.63
N GLY A 91 -10.96 14.07 20.43
CA GLY A 91 -12.21 14.23 21.16
C GLY A 91 -12.27 13.38 22.43
N SER A 92 -13.34 13.55 23.20
CA SER A 92 -13.63 12.70 24.36
C SER A 92 -14.53 11.53 23.95
N PRO A 93 -14.60 10.44 24.75
CA PRO A 93 -15.55 9.36 24.51
C PRO A 93 -17.01 9.82 24.36
N ALA A 94 -17.38 10.95 24.99
CA ALA A 94 -18.71 11.54 24.86
C ALA A 94 -18.92 12.28 23.52
N LEU A 95 -17.87 12.86 22.93
CA LEU A 95 -17.94 13.63 21.69
C LEU A 95 -17.77 12.77 20.43
N ALA A 96 -17.02 11.67 20.52
CA ALA A 96 -16.68 10.82 19.39
C ALA A 96 -17.92 10.32 18.60
N PRO A 97 -19.03 9.86 19.21
CA PRO A 97 -20.19 9.39 18.45
C PRO A 97 -20.90 10.48 17.65
N SER A 98 -20.90 11.73 18.13
CA SER A 98 -21.49 12.86 17.39
C SER A 98 -20.60 13.29 16.24
N LEU A 99 -19.28 13.32 16.45
CA LEU A 99 -18.29 13.63 15.41
C LEU A 99 -18.31 12.58 14.30
N ALA A 100 -18.28 11.30 14.66
CA ALA A 100 -18.30 10.19 13.72
C ALA A 100 -19.56 10.24 12.82
N ARG A 101 -20.74 10.47 13.40
CA ARG A 101 -21.98 10.63 12.62
C ARG A 101 -21.93 11.82 11.67
N GLY A 102 -21.46 12.97 12.14
CA GLY A 102 -21.32 14.15 11.30
C GLY A 102 -20.36 13.91 10.13
N ILE A 103 -19.23 13.26 10.37
CA ILE A 103 -18.28 12.91 9.29
C ILE A 103 -18.94 11.92 8.33
N ALA A 104 -19.56 10.85 8.82
CA ALA A 104 -20.24 9.85 7.99
C ALA A 104 -21.31 10.47 7.06
N GLU A 105 -22.06 11.46 7.54
CA GLU A 105 -23.02 12.20 6.72
C GLU A 105 -22.35 12.92 5.53
N THR A 106 -21.18 13.52 5.73
CA THR A 106 -20.42 14.16 4.65
C THR A 106 -19.82 13.18 3.64
N LEU A 107 -19.80 11.88 3.96
CA LEU A 107 -19.23 10.82 3.12
C LEU A 107 -20.27 10.09 2.26
N ARG A 108 -21.57 10.33 2.47
CA ARG A 108 -22.65 9.56 1.80
C ARG A 108 -22.77 9.84 0.31
N ASP A 109 -22.41 11.04 -0.13
CA ASP A 109 -22.61 11.45 -1.52
C ASP A 109 -21.32 11.22 -2.34
N PRO A 110 -21.26 10.17 -3.17
CA PRO A 110 -20.08 9.89 -3.97
C PRO A 110 -19.87 10.99 -5.01
N ILE A 111 -18.66 11.54 -5.08
CA ILE A 111 -18.29 12.47 -6.14
C ILE A 111 -18.10 11.69 -7.44
N ARG A 112 -18.97 11.93 -8.41
CA ARG A 112 -18.86 11.37 -9.76
C ARG A 112 -18.45 12.46 -10.73
N PRO A 113 -17.18 12.51 -11.16
CA PRO A 113 -16.75 13.48 -12.16
C PRO A 113 -17.51 13.24 -13.48
N ALA A 114 -18.04 14.31 -14.07
CA ALA A 114 -18.78 14.24 -15.33
C ALA A 114 -17.90 13.83 -16.52
N ALA A 115 -16.60 14.15 -16.46
CA ALA A 115 -15.62 13.79 -17.46
C ALA A 115 -14.24 13.59 -16.81
N LEU A 116 -13.40 12.80 -17.47
CA LEU A 116 -12.02 12.59 -17.06
C LEU A 116 -11.14 13.75 -17.58
N PRO A 117 -10.35 14.42 -16.72
CA PRO A 117 -9.31 15.33 -17.19
C PRO A 117 -8.28 14.60 -18.06
N GLN A 118 -7.63 15.31 -18.98
CA GLN A 118 -6.56 14.72 -19.78
C GLN A 118 -5.35 14.37 -18.89
N PRO A 119 -4.84 13.13 -18.93
CA PRO A 119 -3.58 12.77 -18.29
C PRO A 119 -2.41 13.59 -18.84
N VAL A 120 -1.49 13.97 -17.96
CA VAL A 120 -0.22 14.63 -18.31
C VAL A 120 0.93 13.70 -17.94
N VAL A 121 1.80 13.43 -18.90
CA VAL A 121 3.04 12.68 -18.71
C VAL A 121 4.21 13.63 -18.87
N ALA A 122 4.85 13.98 -17.76
CA ALA A 122 6.06 14.78 -17.73
C ALA A 122 7.28 13.90 -17.45
N GLN A 123 8.48 14.49 -17.62
CA GLN A 123 9.73 13.82 -17.27
C GLN A 123 9.80 13.49 -15.78
N SER A 124 9.27 14.36 -14.91
CA SER A 124 9.34 14.24 -13.46
C SER A 124 8.04 13.78 -12.79
N TYR A 125 6.90 13.71 -13.50
CA TYR A 125 5.63 13.33 -12.87
C TYR A 125 4.60 12.75 -13.86
N PHE A 126 3.61 12.05 -13.31
CA PHE A 126 2.33 11.75 -13.94
C PHE A 126 1.25 12.60 -13.26
N ALA A 127 0.30 13.16 -14.01
CA ALA A 127 -0.78 13.95 -13.42
C ALA A 127 -2.12 13.75 -14.13
N ILE A 128 -3.20 14.04 -13.40
CA ILE A 128 -4.56 14.07 -13.91
C ILE A 128 -5.43 15.02 -13.08
N GLY A 129 -5.96 16.05 -13.72
CA GLY A 129 -6.68 17.12 -13.02
C GLY A 129 -5.81 17.75 -11.93
N GLY A 130 -6.26 17.69 -10.68
CA GLY A 130 -5.51 18.20 -9.52
C GLY A 130 -4.57 17.18 -8.86
N PHE A 131 -4.46 15.95 -9.39
CA PHE A 131 -3.60 14.90 -8.83
C PHE A 131 -2.25 14.88 -9.53
N GLN A 132 -1.18 14.68 -8.77
CA GLN A 132 0.18 14.54 -9.28
C GLN A 132 0.95 13.46 -8.51
N LEU A 133 1.56 12.54 -9.26
CA LEU A 133 2.47 11.51 -8.78
C LEU A 133 3.88 11.83 -9.26
N GLN A 134 4.82 12.07 -8.33
CA GLN A 134 6.22 12.26 -8.67
C GLN A 134 6.82 10.95 -9.19
N ARG A 135 7.66 11.06 -10.22
CA ARG A 135 8.40 9.93 -10.75
C ARG A 135 9.67 9.72 -9.94
N ASN A 136 9.93 8.45 -9.67
CA ASN A 136 11.19 7.93 -9.16
C ASN A 136 11.41 6.55 -9.77
N ASP A 137 12.45 5.84 -9.32
CA ASP A 137 12.81 4.54 -9.87
C ASP A 137 11.68 3.50 -9.74
N TRP A 138 10.91 3.54 -8.66
CA TRP A 138 9.81 2.61 -8.41
C TRP A 138 8.62 2.88 -9.34
N VAL A 139 8.19 4.13 -9.42
CA VAL A 139 7.12 4.55 -10.34
C VAL A 139 7.52 4.30 -11.79
N ASN A 140 8.77 4.59 -12.16
CA ASN A 140 9.29 4.33 -13.50
C ASN A 140 9.32 2.83 -13.83
N ARG A 141 9.73 1.99 -12.88
CA ARG A 141 9.72 0.54 -13.06
C ARG A 141 8.32 0.00 -13.26
N ALA A 142 7.37 0.41 -12.43
CA ALA A 142 5.96 0.05 -12.57
C ALA A 142 5.43 0.44 -13.96
N TRP A 143 5.72 1.66 -14.40
CA TRP A 143 5.35 2.12 -15.73
C TRP A 143 5.99 1.26 -16.84
N LEU A 144 7.29 0.97 -16.74
CA LEU A 144 8.02 0.19 -17.75
C LEU A 144 7.48 -1.24 -17.89
N VAL A 145 7.16 -1.90 -16.79
CA VAL A 145 6.57 -3.26 -16.81
C VAL A 145 5.30 -3.28 -17.66
N VAL A 146 4.39 -2.33 -17.46
CA VAL A 146 3.16 -2.26 -18.25
C VAL A 146 3.45 -1.82 -19.69
N ALA A 147 4.35 -0.84 -19.87
CA ALA A 147 4.63 -0.26 -21.19
C ALA A 147 5.25 -1.27 -22.15
N GLN A 148 6.09 -2.18 -21.66
CA GLN A 148 6.72 -3.23 -22.46
C GLN A 148 5.70 -4.21 -23.07
N HIS A 149 4.57 -4.44 -22.42
CA HIS A 149 3.56 -5.41 -22.85
C HIS A 149 2.31 -4.78 -23.47
N HIS A 150 1.95 -3.57 -23.05
CA HIS A 150 0.67 -2.93 -23.38
C HIS A 150 0.81 -1.51 -23.94
N GLY A 151 2.04 -1.00 -24.03
CA GLY A 151 2.36 0.31 -24.60
C GLY A 151 2.22 1.50 -23.63
N PRO A 152 2.76 2.68 -24.01
CA PRO A 152 2.89 3.84 -23.12
C PRO A 152 1.59 4.39 -22.54
N ARG A 153 0.50 4.34 -23.33
CA ARG A 153 -0.81 4.86 -22.90
C ARG A 153 -1.42 3.99 -21.81
N ALA A 154 -1.46 2.67 -22.01
CA ALA A 154 -1.96 1.72 -21.02
C ALA A 154 -1.15 1.77 -19.72
N ALA A 155 0.17 1.93 -19.83
CA ALA A 155 1.05 2.10 -18.68
C ALA A 155 0.76 3.37 -17.88
N THR A 156 0.49 4.48 -18.57
CA THR A 156 0.13 5.76 -17.94
C THR A 156 -1.21 5.63 -17.21
N ASP A 157 -2.22 5.04 -17.85
CA ASP A 157 -3.52 4.82 -17.24
C ASP A 157 -3.40 3.90 -16.00
N ALA A 158 -2.67 2.79 -16.10
CA ALA A 158 -2.47 1.87 -14.98
C ALA A 158 -1.79 2.56 -13.79
N VAL A 159 -0.71 3.33 -14.03
CA VAL A 159 0.01 4.06 -12.97
C VAL A 159 -0.91 5.06 -12.30
N LEU A 160 -1.68 5.83 -13.07
CA LEU A 160 -2.62 6.81 -12.51
C LEU A 160 -3.75 6.13 -11.74
N VAL A 161 -4.32 5.04 -12.25
CA VAL A 161 -5.38 4.28 -11.55
C VAL A 161 -4.88 3.79 -10.19
N SER A 162 -3.73 3.10 -10.14
CA SER A 162 -3.18 2.58 -8.89
C SER A 162 -2.80 3.73 -7.94
N ALA A 163 -2.15 4.78 -8.44
CA ALA A 163 -1.75 5.93 -7.61
C ALA A 163 -2.94 6.69 -7.03
N LEU A 164 -4.01 6.89 -7.81
CA LEU A 164 -5.25 7.50 -7.33
C LEU A 164 -5.93 6.61 -6.28
N ARG A 165 -5.92 5.28 -6.46
CA ARG A 165 -6.47 4.34 -5.46
C ARG A 165 -5.72 4.46 -4.13
N TYR A 166 -4.39 4.39 -4.15
CA TYR A 166 -3.59 4.53 -2.93
C TYR A 166 -3.70 5.92 -2.29
N ALA A 167 -3.82 6.97 -3.11
CA ALA A 167 -4.09 8.32 -2.61
C ALA A 167 -5.47 8.45 -1.97
N ALA A 168 -6.49 7.78 -2.54
CA ALA A 168 -7.84 7.73 -1.98
C ALA A 168 -7.88 7.00 -0.62
N LEU A 169 -7.00 6.01 -0.43
CA LEU A 169 -6.81 5.29 0.83
C LEU A 169 -6.06 6.07 1.91
N LEU A 170 -5.51 7.25 1.58
CA LEU A 170 -4.63 8.02 2.46
C LEU A 170 -3.40 7.25 2.96
N ALA A 171 -2.96 6.21 2.23
CA ALA A 171 -1.93 5.25 2.65
C ALA A 171 -0.48 5.81 2.69
N ARG A 172 -0.32 7.14 2.80
CA ARG A 172 0.97 7.85 2.65
C ARG A 172 2.05 7.43 3.65
N THR A 173 1.65 6.97 4.84
CA THR A 173 2.56 6.65 5.95
C THR A 173 2.91 5.16 6.03
N ARG A 174 2.26 4.30 5.24
CA ARG A 174 2.31 2.84 5.38
C ARG A 174 3.11 2.13 4.30
N HIS A 175 3.73 2.90 3.40
CA HIS A 175 4.53 2.38 2.30
C HIS A 175 6.01 2.59 2.62
N ILE A 176 6.47 1.87 3.63
CA ILE A 176 7.88 1.78 4.02
C ILE A 176 8.35 0.37 3.70
N GLY A 177 9.66 0.17 3.55
CA GLY A 177 10.21 -1.16 3.41
C GLY A 177 11.73 -1.19 3.61
N PRO A 178 12.32 -2.39 3.67
CA PRO A 178 13.76 -2.56 3.68
C PRO A 178 14.44 -1.79 2.53
N PRO A 179 15.62 -1.19 2.79
CA PRO A 179 16.46 -0.64 1.73
C PRO A 179 16.68 -1.64 0.60
N ARG A 180 16.80 -1.14 -0.64
CA ARG A 180 17.04 -1.99 -1.81
C ARG A 180 18.17 -3.01 -1.61
N ARG A 181 19.30 -2.59 -1.02
CA ARG A 181 20.45 -3.47 -0.76
C ARG A 181 20.10 -4.69 0.10
N VAL A 182 19.18 -4.54 1.06
CA VAL A 182 18.70 -5.66 1.89
C VAL A 182 17.82 -6.59 1.06
N TYR A 183 16.91 -6.05 0.26
CA TYR A 183 16.03 -6.86 -0.58
C TYR A 183 16.78 -7.62 -1.67
N ASP A 184 17.90 -7.07 -2.14
CA ASP A 184 18.78 -7.76 -3.08
C ASP A 184 19.41 -9.00 -2.41
N ALA A 185 19.89 -8.87 -1.17
CA ALA A 185 20.34 -10.02 -0.39
C ALA A 185 19.20 -11.03 -0.12
N PHE A 186 18.00 -10.56 0.23
CA PHE A 186 16.83 -11.44 0.41
C PHE A 186 16.53 -12.25 -0.86
N TYR A 187 16.57 -11.60 -2.02
CA TYR A 187 16.38 -12.28 -3.30
C TYR A 187 17.47 -13.32 -3.54
N ASP A 188 18.73 -13.01 -3.27
CA ASP A 188 19.84 -13.94 -3.46
C ASP A 188 19.74 -15.16 -2.53
N TRP A 189 19.17 -14.99 -1.33
CA TRP A 189 18.87 -16.08 -0.39
C TRP A 189 17.62 -16.90 -0.75
N GLY A 190 16.93 -16.54 -1.84
CA GLY A 190 15.79 -17.30 -2.34
C GLY A 190 14.42 -16.72 -1.99
N VAL A 191 14.33 -15.51 -1.45
CA VAL A 191 13.04 -14.80 -1.31
C VAL A 191 12.50 -14.49 -2.70
N ARG A 192 11.25 -14.87 -2.94
CA ARG A 192 10.55 -14.65 -4.22
C ARG A 192 9.21 -13.95 -4.05
N HIS A 193 8.69 -13.83 -2.83
CA HIS A 193 7.36 -13.29 -2.60
C HIS A 193 7.39 -12.15 -1.58
N GLU A 194 6.91 -10.98 -1.99
CA GLU A 194 6.62 -9.86 -1.09
C GLU A 194 5.15 -9.90 -0.71
N GLY A 195 4.82 -10.26 0.53
CA GLY A 195 3.43 -10.40 0.96
C GLY A 195 2.66 -9.09 1.11
N PHE A 196 3.38 -7.97 1.25
CA PHE A 196 2.80 -6.65 1.52
C PHE A 196 3.57 -5.58 0.74
N ALA A 197 3.08 -5.26 -0.45
CA ALA A 197 3.66 -4.23 -1.29
C ALA A 197 2.59 -3.50 -2.11
N SER A 198 3.06 -2.61 -2.95
CA SER A 198 2.36 -1.86 -3.98
C SER A 198 3.26 -1.77 -5.21
N PRO A 199 2.74 -1.39 -6.38
CA PRO A 199 3.58 -1.14 -7.54
C PRO A 199 4.69 -0.09 -7.29
N PHE A 200 4.49 0.79 -6.31
CA PHE A 200 5.39 1.91 -6.01
C PHE A 200 6.43 1.60 -4.92
N ASN A 201 6.42 0.40 -4.33
CA ASN A 201 7.46 -0.03 -3.40
C ASN A 201 7.91 -1.49 -3.58
N ALA A 202 7.26 -2.30 -4.41
CA ALA A 202 7.66 -3.70 -4.65
C ALA A 202 9.10 -3.80 -5.16
N ARG A 203 9.97 -4.43 -4.36
CA ARG A 203 11.42 -4.53 -4.62
C ARG A 203 11.76 -5.67 -5.58
N LEU A 204 10.93 -6.70 -5.63
CA LEU A 204 11.09 -7.85 -6.49
C LEU A 204 10.36 -7.71 -7.82
N MET A 205 9.63 -6.61 -8.05
CA MET A 205 8.96 -6.36 -9.33
C MET A 205 9.94 -6.48 -10.50
N GLY A 206 9.59 -7.32 -11.47
CA GLY A 206 10.38 -7.61 -12.67
C GLY A 206 11.53 -8.61 -12.47
N ARG A 207 11.76 -9.12 -11.24
CA ARG A 207 12.78 -10.15 -11.00
C ARG A 207 12.26 -11.55 -11.40
N PRO A 208 13.12 -12.41 -11.99
CA PRO A 208 12.72 -13.76 -12.38
C PRO A 208 12.14 -14.58 -11.23
N GLY A 209 10.96 -15.17 -11.47
CA GLY A 209 10.25 -16.02 -10.52
C GLY A 209 9.70 -15.28 -9.29
N ALA A 210 9.77 -13.96 -9.24
CA ALA A 210 9.27 -13.20 -8.10
C ALA A 210 7.86 -12.65 -8.31
N ARG A 211 7.15 -12.45 -7.21
CA ARG A 211 5.80 -11.88 -7.16
C ARG A 211 5.69 -10.95 -5.97
N PHE A 212 4.77 -10.00 -6.06
CA PHE A 212 4.34 -9.23 -4.91
C PHE A 212 2.82 -9.34 -4.75
N PHE A 213 2.37 -9.08 -3.54
CA PHE A 213 0.98 -9.09 -3.13
C PHE A 213 0.63 -7.70 -2.61
N SER A 214 -0.58 -7.23 -2.89
CA SER A 214 -1.00 -5.87 -2.58
C SER A 214 -2.45 -5.80 -2.11
N ALA A 215 -2.78 -4.73 -1.39
CA ALA A 215 -4.13 -4.47 -0.91
C ALA A 215 -5.12 -4.13 -2.04
N CYS A 216 -4.63 -3.74 -3.22
CA CYS A 216 -5.43 -3.27 -4.35
C CYS A 216 -5.16 -4.12 -5.60
N GLY A 217 -5.28 -5.45 -5.45
CA GLY A 217 -4.95 -6.42 -6.49
C GLY A 217 -5.65 -6.18 -7.83
N ASP A 218 -6.87 -5.63 -7.84
CA ASP A 218 -7.63 -5.28 -9.03
C ASP A 218 -6.93 -4.23 -9.91
N VAL A 219 -6.35 -3.20 -9.30
CA VAL A 219 -5.64 -2.12 -10.00
C VAL A 219 -4.14 -2.37 -10.10
N ASP A 220 -3.61 -3.26 -9.26
CA ASP A 220 -2.17 -3.56 -9.22
C ASP A 220 -1.78 -4.77 -10.07
N ALA A 221 -2.75 -5.59 -10.51
CA ALA A 221 -2.51 -6.75 -11.38
C ALA A 221 -1.67 -6.43 -12.64
N PRO A 222 -1.85 -5.30 -13.35
CA PRO A 222 -1.03 -4.97 -14.52
C PRO A 222 0.49 -4.89 -14.22
N PHE A 223 0.86 -4.63 -12.97
CA PHE A 223 2.25 -4.52 -12.54
C PHE A 223 2.83 -5.85 -12.03
N GLY A 224 2.01 -6.91 -11.96
CA GLY A 224 2.39 -8.22 -11.45
C GLY A 224 1.93 -8.54 -10.03
N SER A 225 1.02 -7.74 -9.45
CA SER A 225 0.40 -8.10 -8.17
C SER A 225 -0.38 -9.41 -8.30
N SER A 226 -0.21 -10.30 -7.33
CA SER A 226 -0.97 -11.56 -7.22
C SER A 226 -2.17 -11.45 -6.26
N GLY A 227 -2.65 -10.23 -5.99
CA GLY A 227 -3.77 -9.98 -5.10
C GLY A 227 -3.36 -9.84 -3.63
N SER A 228 -4.29 -10.08 -2.72
CA SER A 228 -4.05 -9.95 -1.28
C SER A 228 -3.35 -11.18 -0.72
N PHE A 229 -2.31 -10.99 0.11
CA PHE A 229 -1.69 -12.07 0.87
C PHE A 229 -2.71 -12.86 1.70
N PHE A 230 -3.76 -12.21 2.19
CA PHE A 230 -4.76 -12.87 3.02
C PHE A 230 -5.68 -13.82 2.26
N GLU A 231 -5.75 -13.69 0.93
CA GLU A 231 -6.50 -14.56 0.02
C GLU A 231 -5.66 -15.75 -0.46
N VAL A 232 -4.38 -15.81 -0.10
CA VAL A 232 -3.51 -16.92 -0.43
C VAL A 232 -3.75 -18.05 0.57
N ASP A 233 -4.41 -19.12 0.12
CA ASP A 233 -4.65 -20.28 0.97
C ASP A 233 -3.38 -21.08 1.22
N ARG A 234 -2.62 -21.32 0.15
CA ARG A 234 -1.39 -22.09 0.15
C ARG A 234 -0.22 -21.24 -0.35
N PRO A 235 0.95 -21.32 0.29
CA PRO A 235 2.13 -20.64 -0.19
C PRO A 235 2.48 -21.19 -1.57
N THR A 236 2.98 -20.32 -2.45
CA THR A 236 3.49 -20.70 -3.76
C THR A 236 4.73 -21.58 -3.60
N ASP A 237 4.87 -22.59 -4.45
CA ASP A 237 5.90 -23.63 -4.33
C ASP A 237 7.34 -23.13 -4.57
N ASN A 238 7.53 -21.89 -5.06
CA ASN A 238 8.84 -21.37 -5.45
C ASN A 238 9.39 -20.35 -4.45
N GLY A 239 10.39 -20.72 -3.65
CA GLY A 239 11.17 -19.76 -2.83
C GLY A 239 10.49 -19.28 -1.55
N ALA A 240 11.18 -18.40 -0.83
CA ALA A 240 10.78 -17.88 0.47
C ALA A 240 9.92 -16.61 0.36
N TRP A 241 9.23 -16.28 1.46
CA TRP A 241 8.37 -15.11 1.59
C TRP A 241 9.02 -14.04 2.47
N CYS A 242 8.89 -12.78 2.09
CA CYS A 242 9.12 -11.64 2.97
C CYS A 242 7.78 -10.96 3.25
N LEU A 243 7.43 -10.85 4.52
CA LEU A 243 6.18 -10.30 5.00
C LEU A 243 6.50 -9.07 5.84
N ASP A 244 6.12 -7.89 5.33
CA ASP A 244 6.28 -6.59 6.00
C ASP A 244 4.89 -5.95 6.16
N PRO A 245 4.01 -6.52 7.01
CA PRO A 245 2.66 -6.03 7.17
C PRO A 245 2.63 -4.64 7.80
N PRO A 246 1.55 -3.86 7.59
CA PRO A 246 1.28 -2.69 8.42
C PRO A 246 1.38 -3.00 9.92
N PHE A 247 2.00 -2.12 10.69
CA PHE A 247 2.27 -2.30 12.12
C PHE A 247 1.01 -2.12 12.98
N LEU A 248 0.03 -3.00 12.77
CA LEU A 248 -1.21 -3.11 13.53
C LEU A 248 -1.27 -4.50 14.15
N ASP A 249 -1.44 -4.58 15.47
CA ASP A 249 -1.44 -5.85 16.21
C ASP A 249 -2.41 -6.88 15.62
N THR A 250 -3.60 -6.46 15.21
CA THR A 250 -4.61 -7.34 14.58
C THR A 250 -4.15 -7.88 13.23
N THR A 251 -3.43 -7.07 12.45
CA THR A 251 -2.87 -7.47 11.16
C THR A 251 -1.71 -8.43 11.36
N ILE A 252 -0.80 -8.12 12.28
CA ILE A 252 0.35 -8.98 12.62
C ILE A 252 -0.15 -10.33 13.15
N ALA A 253 -1.11 -10.36 14.06
CA ALA A 253 -1.69 -11.60 14.57
C ALA A 253 -2.33 -12.47 13.47
N ARG A 254 -3.02 -11.85 12.50
CA ARG A 254 -3.58 -12.56 11.33
C ARG A 254 -2.47 -13.11 10.42
N VAL A 255 -1.36 -12.39 10.26
CA VAL A 255 -0.18 -12.87 9.55
C VAL A 255 0.44 -14.07 10.28
N GLU A 256 0.67 -13.98 11.59
CA GLU A 256 1.23 -15.06 12.40
C GLU A 256 0.40 -16.35 12.33
N ALA A 257 -0.93 -16.24 12.41
CA ALA A 257 -1.81 -17.40 12.27
C ALA A 257 -1.62 -18.10 10.92
N ARG A 258 -1.39 -17.33 9.84
CA ARG A 258 -1.11 -17.87 8.51
C ARG A 258 0.30 -18.44 8.41
N ILE A 259 1.31 -17.77 8.97
CA ILE A 259 2.69 -18.29 9.07
C ILE A 259 2.67 -19.65 9.78
N ALA A 260 2.02 -19.76 10.94
CA ALA A 260 1.94 -21.00 11.71
C ALA A 260 1.32 -22.14 10.89
N ARG A 261 0.22 -21.85 10.18
CA ARG A 261 -0.41 -22.80 9.27
C ARG A 261 0.52 -23.22 8.14
N TRP A 262 1.12 -22.28 7.43
CA TRP A 262 2.03 -22.58 6.30
C TRP A 262 3.30 -23.31 6.73
N ARG A 263 3.87 -22.96 7.89
CA ARG A 263 5.03 -23.67 8.46
C ARG A 263 4.70 -25.13 8.77
N ARG A 264 3.55 -25.38 9.40
CA ARG A 264 3.12 -26.74 9.76
C ARG A 264 2.77 -27.57 8.53
N ASP A 265 2.03 -27.01 7.59
CA ASP A 265 1.40 -27.79 6.51
C ASP A 265 2.32 -27.89 5.27
N HIS A 266 3.25 -26.94 5.09
CA HIS A 266 4.08 -26.83 3.88
C HIS A 266 5.58 -26.61 4.14
N GLY A 267 6.00 -26.37 5.38
CA GLY A 267 7.42 -26.11 5.70
C GLY A 267 7.98 -24.83 5.06
N THR A 268 7.13 -23.88 4.68
CA THR A 268 7.50 -22.66 3.95
C THR A 268 8.50 -21.79 4.71
N THR A 269 9.47 -21.20 4.01
CA THR A 269 10.42 -20.26 4.63
C THR A 269 9.89 -18.83 4.56
N ILE A 270 9.92 -18.13 5.69
CA ILE A 270 9.33 -16.79 5.85
C ILE A 270 10.30 -15.88 6.61
N LEU A 271 10.47 -14.65 6.10
CA LEU A 271 10.99 -13.51 6.84
C LEU A 271 9.80 -12.62 7.21
N LEU A 272 9.60 -12.35 8.50
CA LEU A 272 8.55 -11.46 9.01
C LEU A 272 9.21 -10.21 9.61
N ILE A 273 8.81 -9.03 9.14
CA ILE A 273 9.32 -7.73 9.58
C ILE A 273 8.22 -7.02 10.37
N ILE A 274 8.44 -6.79 11.66
CA ILE A 274 7.44 -6.22 12.58
C ILE A 274 8.11 -5.35 13.66
N PRO A 275 7.37 -4.55 14.44
CA PRO A 275 7.94 -3.84 15.59
C PRO A 275 8.60 -4.81 16.57
N ALA A 276 9.80 -4.50 17.05
CA ALA A 276 10.51 -5.34 18.02
C ALA A 276 9.77 -5.46 19.36
N ALA A 277 8.90 -4.50 19.68
CA ALA A 277 8.06 -4.52 20.87
C ALA A 277 6.88 -5.52 20.79
N TYR A 278 6.52 -5.96 19.58
CA TYR A 278 5.43 -6.92 19.40
C TYR A 278 5.85 -8.32 19.88
N LYS A 279 5.00 -8.97 20.67
CA LYS A 279 5.26 -10.31 21.20
C LYS A 279 4.69 -11.37 20.26
N VAL A 280 5.58 -12.02 19.50
CA VAL A 280 5.21 -13.13 18.62
C VAL A 280 4.64 -14.32 19.40
N ALA A 281 3.60 -14.94 18.85
CA ALA A 281 2.96 -16.13 19.39
C ALA A 281 3.82 -17.39 19.20
N HIS A 282 4.65 -17.40 18.17
CA HIS A 282 5.54 -18.52 17.84
C HIS A 282 6.99 -18.06 17.79
N ARG A 283 7.86 -18.78 18.51
CA ARG A 283 9.29 -18.49 18.57
C ARG A 283 9.92 -18.67 17.17
N PRO A 284 10.55 -17.63 16.61
CA PRO A 284 11.29 -17.76 15.36
C PRO A 284 12.62 -18.49 15.58
N GLU A 285 13.10 -19.15 14.53
CA GLU A 285 14.41 -19.81 14.52
C GLU A 285 15.55 -18.80 14.65
N GLU A 286 15.37 -17.57 14.16
CA GLU A 286 16.34 -16.49 14.30
C GLU A 286 15.64 -15.12 14.31
N THR A 287 16.23 -14.14 14.98
CA THR A 287 15.73 -12.77 15.03
C THR A 287 16.87 -11.78 14.88
N VAL A 288 16.73 -10.87 13.93
CA VAL A 288 17.62 -9.72 13.76
C VAL A 288 16.93 -8.50 14.32
N LEU A 289 17.61 -7.78 15.21
CA LEU A 289 17.10 -6.54 15.79
C LEU A 289 17.72 -5.35 15.09
N LEU A 290 16.86 -4.41 14.71
CA LEU A 290 17.18 -3.14 14.09
C LEU A 290 16.70 -2.03 15.01
N GLN A 291 17.60 -1.09 15.28
CA GLN A 291 17.40 0.00 16.24
C GLN A 291 16.86 1.27 15.58
N GLN A 292 15.87 1.88 16.23
CA GLN A 292 15.37 3.22 15.95
C GLN A 292 16.51 4.24 15.95
N GLY A 293 16.50 5.16 14.99
CA GLY A 293 17.49 6.25 14.91
C GLY A 293 18.89 5.83 14.45
N VAL A 294 19.19 4.54 14.39
CA VAL A 294 20.47 4.00 13.89
C VAL A 294 20.29 3.43 12.49
N HIS A 295 19.25 2.61 12.30
CA HIS A 295 18.96 1.95 11.05
C HIS A 295 17.91 2.73 10.24
N VAL A 296 17.81 2.46 8.94
CA VAL A 296 16.95 3.18 8.01
C VAL A 296 15.94 2.30 7.28
N TYR A 297 14.81 2.87 6.87
CA TYR A 297 13.91 2.30 5.87
C TYR A 297 13.94 3.16 4.62
N GLU A 298 13.50 2.58 3.49
CA GLU A 298 13.31 3.34 2.26
C GLU A 298 11.82 3.68 2.11
N GLY A 299 11.52 4.98 1.99
CA GLY A 299 10.15 5.46 1.78
C GLY A 299 9.72 5.43 0.32
N LEU A 300 8.46 5.79 0.05
CA LEU A 300 7.91 5.88 -1.30
C LEU A 300 8.68 6.78 -2.26
N ALA A 301 9.33 7.82 -1.75
CA ALA A 301 10.12 8.72 -2.57
C ALA A 301 11.42 8.07 -3.10
N GLY A 302 11.79 6.88 -2.61
CA GLY A 302 13.09 6.25 -2.85
C GLY A 302 14.19 6.83 -1.96
N THR A 303 13.83 7.55 -0.90
CA THR A 303 14.76 8.15 0.06
C THR A 303 14.79 7.36 1.35
N GLU A 304 15.97 7.30 1.95
CA GLU A 304 16.16 6.65 3.24
C GLU A 304 15.76 7.57 4.39
N HIS A 305 15.15 6.98 5.41
CA HIS A 305 14.73 7.66 6.61
C HIS A 305 15.06 6.80 7.83
N PRO A 306 15.43 7.39 8.98
CA PRO A 306 15.61 6.63 10.20
C PRO A 306 14.36 5.83 10.55
N LEU A 307 14.55 4.58 10.99
CA LEU A 307 13.44 3.78 11.51
C LEU A 307 12.71 4.56 12.61
N PRO A 308 11.36 4.59 12.58
CA PRO A 308 10.57 5.33 13.58
C PRO A 308 10.41 4.55 14.89
N VAL A 309 10.69 3.24 14.88
CA VAL A 309 10.64 2.31 16.02
C VAL A 309 11.70 1.23 15.83
N ASP A 310 12.04 0.52 16.90
CA ASP A 310 12.83 -0.71 16.77
C ASP A 310 12.04 -1.75 15.95
N VAL A 311 12.74 -2.44 15.06
CA VAL A 311 12.17 -3.44 14.15
C VAL A 311 12.86 -4.78 14.38
N ALA A 312 12.08 -5.85 14.37
CA ALA A 312 12.57 -7.21 14.38
C ALA A 312 12.31 -7.87 13.02
N ILE A 313 13.33 -8.55 12.49
CA ILE A 313 13.19 -9.44 11.34
C ILE A 313 13.30 -10.87 11.86
N HIS A 314 12.18 -11.56 11.86
CA HIS A 314 12.05 -12.94 12.30
C HIS A 314 12.18 -13.89 11.13
N ARG A 315 13.07 -14.87 11.24
CA ARG A 315 13.20 -15.95 10.26
C ARG A 315 12.49 -17.19 10.76
N TYR A 316 11.58 -17.69 9.94
CA TYR A 316 10.91 -18.98 10.10
C TYR A 316 11.33 -19.94 9.00
N GLY A 317 11.91 -21.09 9.36
CA GLY A 317 12.40 -22.08 8.41
C GLY A 317 13.77 -21.81 7.79
N PRO A 318 14.30 -22.79 7.03
CA PRO A 318 15.64 -22.71 6.46
C PRO A 318 15.71 -21.71 5.32
N LEU A 319 16.67 -20.79 5.37
CA LEU A 319 16.95 -19.83 4.32
C LEU A 319 18.47 -19.82 4.05
N PRO A 320 18.98 -20.66 3.14
CA PRO A 320 20.40 -20.75 2.87
C PRO A 320 21.00 -19.40 2.50
N GLY A 321 22.13 -19.05 3.12
CA GLY A 321 22.83 -17.79 2.90
C GLY A 321 22.36 -16.63 3.79
N PHE A 322 21.24 -16.76 4.51
CA PHE A 322 20.77 -15.74 5.44
C PHE A 322 21.87 -15.35 6.45
N SER A 323 22.08 -14.05 6.64
CA SER A 323 23.04 -13.49 7.57
C SER A 323 22.47 -12.28 8.31
N ALA A 324 22.39 -12.38 9.63
CA ALA A 324 22.00 -11.26 10.50
C ALA A 324 22.92 -10.04 10.30
N GLU A 325 24.22 -10.27 10.13
CA GLU A 325 25.21 -9.21 9.92
C GLU A 325 24.96 -8.47 8.60
N VAL A 326 24.66 -9.20 7.52
CA VAL A 326 24.33 -8.59 6.22
C VAL A 326 23.05 -7.76 6.31
N VAL A 327 22.04 -8.27 7.03
CA VAL A 327 20.81 -7.52 7.28
C VAL A 327 21.11 -6.24 8.06
N GLN A 328 21.78 -6.32 9.21
CA GLN A 328 22.07 -5.15 10.04
C GLN A 328 22.90 -4.10 9.27
N ALA A 329 23.97 -4.52 8.60
CA ALA A 329 24.79 -3.63 7.79
C ALA A 329 23.99 -3.01 6.63
N GLY A 330 23.14 -3.79 5.96
CA GLY A 330 22.27 -3.31 4.89
C GLY A 330 21.18 -2.34 5.38
N TYR A 331 20.93 -2.24 6.67
CA TYR A 331 20.00 -1.28 7.25
C TYR A 331 20.69 -0.03 7.81
N LEU A 332 22.02 0.08 7.76
CA LEU A 332 22.72 1.32 8.10
C LEU A 332 22.53 2.35 6.97
N PRO A 333 22.49 3.66 7.28
CA PRO A 333 22.43 4.70 6.24
C PRO A 333 23.65 4.59 5.32
N ASP A 334 23.45 4.91 4.03
CA ASP A 334 24.58 5.01 3.11
C ASP A 334 25.60 6.04 3.66
N ALA A 335 26.88 5.69 3.64
CA ALA A 335 27.95 6.63 3.96
C ALA A 335 28.00 7.70 2.86
N GLY A 336 27.31 8.82 3.08
CA GLY A 336 27.28 9.96 2.17
C GLY A 336 28.65 10.59 1.91
#